data_AF-A0A0J7K825-F1
#
_entry.id   AF-A0A0J7K825-F1
#
_cell.length_a   1.000
_cell.length_b   1.000
_cell.length_c   1.000
_cell.angle_alpha   90.00
_cell.angle_beta   90.00
_cell.angle_gamma   90.00
#
_symmetry.space_group_name_H-M   'P 1'
#
loop_
_entity.id
_entity.type
_entity.pdbx_description
1 polymer ?
#
loop_
_entity_poly.entity_id
_entity_poly.type
_entity_poly.pdbx_seq_one_letter_code
_entity_poly.pdbx_strand_id
1 'polypeptide(L)'
;MEVLRAAAKIVESIELTTENYTVAWNLLIKRYDDPRAIKKKHIQCLFTMSRVERESSIAIRELVDYTLKHLRILKSMDLPTDSWNELIIHMMEAKLDTVTLRAWEQNGNPVDGSLENLIDFLQTRCQILERIEARSKQKDVTKGNDSDKHYSKPRNQAKPTQSDKSSTLATTTNAGKCYLCQGGHFLYHCDKFLAMPVDERLKEMQRLKLCINCLRNDHFIKTC
;
A
#
# COMPACT_ATOMS: atom_id res chain seq x y z
N MET A 1 15.70 -23.60 9.28
CA MET A 1 17.04 -24.23 9.13
C MET A 1 17.26 -25.37 10.13
N GLU A 2 16.92 -25.21 11.39
CA GLU A 2 17.21 -26.20 12.44
C GLU A 2 16.42 -27.52 12.31
N VAL A 3 15.12 -27.45 11.97
CA VAL A 3 14.26 -28.63 11.79
C VAL A 3 14.72 -29.53 10.63
N LEU A 4 15.16 -28.94 9.52
CA LEU A 4 15.65 -29.70 8.35
C LEU A 4 16.93 -30.48 8.68
N ARG A 5 17.85 -29.89 9.45
CA ARG A 5 19.09 -30.54 9.88
C ARG A 5 18.83 -31.67 10.89
N ALA A 6 17.84 -31.50 11.77
CA ALA A 6 17.45 -32.52 12.73
C ALA A 6 16.68 -33.70 12.09
N ALA A 7 15.87 -33.44 11.07
CA ALA A 7 15.18 -34.48 10.30
C ALA A 7 16.16 -35.31 9.46
N ALA A 8 17.17 -34.69 8.84
CA ALA A 8 18.20 -35.40 8.07
C ALA A 8 18.94 -36.45 8.91
N LYS A 9 19.31 -36.13 10.15
CA LYS A 9 19.98 -37.07 11.07
C LYS A 9 19.17 -38.33 11.40
N ILE A 10 17.84 -38.26 11.35
CA ILE A 10 16.95 -39.41 11.64
C ILE A 10 16.93 -40.37 10.45
N VAL A 11 17.07 -39.85 9.24
CA VAL A 11 17.06 -40.62 8.00
C VAL A 11 18.47 -41.11 7.62
N GLU A 12 19.52 -40.40 8.04
CA GLU A 12 20.92 -40.73 7.77
C GLU A 12 21.35 -42.13 8.29
N SER A 13 20.73 -42.60 9.37
CA SER A 13 21.02 -43.91 9.95
C SER A 13 20.22 -45.07 9.33
N ILE A 14 19.40 -44.82 8.31
CA ILE A 14 18.49 -45.80 7.70
C ILE A 14 18.97 -46.13 6.29
N GLU A 15 19.14 -47.42 5.98
CA GLU A 15 19.52 -47.85 4.63
C GLU A 15 18.41 -47.58 3.61
N LEU A 16 18.78 -47.15 2.41
CA LEU A 16 17.85 -46.81 1.32
C LEU A 16 17.22 -48.06 0.70
N THR A 17 16.21 -48.61 1.37
CA THR A 17 15.36 -49.70 0.86
C THR A 17 13.90 -49.30 0.84
N THR A 18 13.09 -49.98 0.02
CA THR A 18 11.65 -49.69 -0.13
C THR A 18 10.91 -49.86 1.20
N GLU A 19 11.27 -50.91 1.96
CA GLU A 19 10.70 -51.22 3.27
C GLU A 19 11.08 -50.15 4.31
N ASN A 20 12.33 -49.70 4.28
CA ASN A 20 12.85 -48.71 5.20
C ASN A 20 12.27 -47.30 4.98
N TYR A 21 11.70 -47.01 3.81
CA TYR A 21 11.00 -45.74 3.57
C TYR A 21 9.81 -45.57 4.51
N THR A 22 9.03 -46.63 4.72
CA THR A 22 7.91 -46.61 5.67
C THR A 22 8.36 -46.43 7.11
N VAL A 23 9.49 -47.05 7.49
CA VAL A 23 10.10 -46.90 8.81
C VAL A 23 10.58 -45.46 9.04
N ALA A 24 11.31 -44.90 8.06
CA ALA A 24 11.78 -43.51 8.10
C ALA A 24 10.62 -42.51 8.20
N TRP A 25 9.56 -42.71 7.40
CA TRP A 25 8.35 -41.88 7.44
C TRP A 25 7.66 -41.94 8.80
N ASN A 26 7.47 -43.13 9.36
CA ASN A 26 6.85 -43.30 10.68
C ASN A 26 7.70 -42.68 11.80
N LEU A 27 9.04 -42.75 11.71
CA LEU A 27 9.93 -42.09 12.67
C LEU A 27 9.84 -40.56 12.58
N LEU A 28 9.72 -40.01 11.37
CA LEU A 28 9.51 -38.58 11.16
C LEU A 28 8.16 -38.13 11.72
N ILE A 29 7.08 -38.87 11.46
CA ILE A 29 5.75 -38.63 12.05
C ILE A 29 5.86 -38.65 13.57
N LYS A 30 6.40 -39.73 14.15
CA LYS A 30 6.52 -39.86 15.61
C LYS A 30 7.31 -38.71 16.27
N ARG A 31 8.28 -38.13 15.56
CA ARG A 31 9.14 -37.06 16.08
C ARG A 31 8.55 -35.67 15.88
N TYR A 32 7.92 -35.41 14.74
CA TYR A 32 7.57 -34.06 14.29
C TYR A 32 6.08 -33.84 14.07
N ASP A 33 5.29 -34.90 13.94
CA ASP A 33 3.83 -34.81 13.90
C ASP A 33 3.30 -34.69 15.33
N ASP A 34 3.40 -33.47 15.87
CA ASP A 34 2.70 -33.06 17.08
C ASP A 34 1.56 -32.09 16.66
N PRO A 35 0.34 -32.62 16.41
CA PRO A 35 -0.80 -31.81 16.01
C PRO A 35 -1.11 -30.68 17.00
N ARG A 36 -0.82 -30.88 18.29
CA ARG A 36 -1.04 -29.86 19.33
C ARG A 36 -0.04 -28.72 19.19
N ALA A 37 1.25 -29.03 18.98
CA ALA A 37 2.27 -28.02 18.73
C ALA A 37 2.02 -27.26 17.42
N ILE A 38 1.58 -27.96 16.36
CA ILE A 38 1.25 -27.36 15.06
C ILE A 38 0.06 -26.40 15.20
N LYS A 39 -1.04 -26.83 15.87
CA LYS A 39 -2.19 -25.97 16.19
C LYS A 39 -1.75 -24.72 16.96
N LYS A 40 -1.00 -24.90 18.05
CA LYS A 40 -0.49 -23.80 18.88
C LYS A 40 0.36 -22.83 18.08
N LYS A 41 1.22 -23.33 17.19
CA LYS A 41 2.06 -22.50 16.32
C LYS A 41 1.22 -21.62 15.38
N HIS A 42 0.22 -22.19 14.73
CA HIS A 42 -0.65 -21.42 13.82
C HIS A 42 -1.53 -20.41 14.58
N ILE A 43 -2.02 -20.75 15.76
CA ILE A 43 -2.70 -19.80 16.65
C ILE A 43 -1.74 -18.65 17.03
N GLN A 44 -0.51 -18.97 17.44
CA GLN A 44 0.50 -17.97 17.76
C GLN A 44 0.79 -17.04 16.57
N CYS A 45 0.86 -17.58 15.35
CA CYS A 45 1.05 -16.79 14.14
C CYS A 45 -0.04 -15.71 13.98
N LEU A 46 -1.30 -16.02 14.29
CA LEU A 46 -2.38 -15.02 14.27
C LEU A 46 -2.10 -13.89 15.27
N PHE A 47 -1.65 -14.19 16.50
CA PHE A 47 -1.30 -13.13 17.47
C PHE A 47 -0.08 -12.30 17.06
N THR A 48 0.86 -12.90 16.32
CA THR A 48 2.11 -12.25 15.89
C THR A 48 2.04 -11.67 14.48
N MET A 49 0.84 -11.42 13.94
CA MET A 49 0.67 -10.75 12.65
C MET A 49 1.47 -9.44 12.60
N SER A 50 2.15 -9.21 11.47
CA SER A 50 2.88 -7.96 11.22
C SER A 50 1.91 -6.79 11.05
N ARG A 51 2.27 -5.65 11.63
CA ARG A 51 1.47 -4.43 11.51
C ARG A 51 1.79 -3.72 10.19
N VAL A 52 0.75 -3.25 9.50
CA VAL A 52 0.86 -2.37 8.34
C VAL A 52 1.10 -0.95 8.86
N GLU A 53 2.32 -0.44 8.69
CA GLU A 53 2.70 0.89 9.21
C GLU A 53 2.16 2.04 8.37
N ARG A 54 2.11 1.84 7.04
CA ARG A 54 1.68 2.81 6.05
C ARG A 54 0.80 2.12 5.02
N GLU A 55 -0.13 2.88 4.46
CA GLU A 55 -0.98 2.39 3.38
C GLU A 55 -0.14 1.86 2.21
N SER A 56 -0.29 0.57 1.93
CA SER A 56 0.43 -0.13 0.87
C SER A 56 -0.38 -1.32 0.39
N SER A 57 -0.57 -1.41 -0.93
CA SER A 57 -1.25 -2.54 -1.57
C SER A 57 -0.62 -3.89 -1.23
N ILE A 58 0.72 -3.93 -1.18
CA ILE A 58 1.49 -5.15 -0.89
C ILE A 58 1.30 -5.56 0.57
N ALA A 59 1.52 -4.64 1.51
CA ALA A 59 1.44 -4.95 2.94
C ALA A 59 0.02 -5.37 3.37
N ILE A 60 -1.02 -4.72 2.83
CA ILE A 60 -2.41 -5.09 3.11
C ILE A 60 -2.72 -6.48 2.54
N ARG A 61 -2.28 -6.79 1.31
CA ARG A 61 -2.45 -8.12 0.73
C ARG A 61 -1.72 -9.19 1.53
N GLU A 62 -0.48 -8.94 1.93
CA GLU A 62 0.29 -9.86 2.77
C GLU A 62 -0.42 -10.14 4.10
N LEU A 63 -1.03 -9.14 4.73
CA LEU A 63 -1.81 -9.32 5.96
C LEU A 63 -3.02 -10.24 5.74
N VAL A 64 -3.79 -10.01 4.66
CA VAL A 64 -4.95 -10.84 4.31
C VAL A 64 -4.52 -12.29 4.03
N ASP A 65 -3.52 -12.47 3.17
CA ASP A 65 -3.02 -13.78 2.76
C ASP A 65 -2.44 -14.55 3.96
N TYR A 66 -1.68 -13.86 4.82
CA TYR A 66 -1.12 -14.44 6.05
C TYR A 66 -2.21 -14.95 7.00
N THR A 67 -3.25 -14.13 7.20
CA THR A 67 -4.38 -14.49 8.07
C THR A 67 -5.15 -15.70 7.52
N LEU A 68 -5.55 -15.63 6.25
CA LEU A 68 -6.31 -16.68 5.58
C LEU A 68 -5.54 -18.00 5.50
N LYS A 69 -4.24 -17.95 5.27
CA LYS A 69 -3.36 -19.13 5.30
C LYS A 69 -3.46 -19.85 6.63
N HIS A 70 -3.35 -19.13 7.74
CA HIS A 70 -3.38 -19.74 9.07
C HIS A 70 -4.76 -20.25 9.45
N LEU A 71 -5.83 -19.52 9.12
CA LEU A 71 -7.20 -19.98 9.30
C LEU A 71 -7.49 -21.25 8.50
N ARG A 72 -7.07 -21.33 7.24
CA ARG A 72 -7.26 -22.53 6.41
C ARG A 72 -6.58 -23.76 7.00
N ILE A 73 -5.36 -23.60 7.51
CA ILE A 73 -4.63 -24.70 8.15
C ILE A 73 -5.36 -25.13 9.43
N LEU A 74 -5.76 -24.19 10.29
CA LEU A 74 -6.50 -24.52 11.51
C LEU A 74 -7.84 -25.19 11.23
N LYS A 75 -8.56 -24.76 10.18
CA LYS A 75 -9.79 -25.39 9.71
C LYS A 75 -9.55 -26.83 9.24
N SER A 76 -8.47 -27.09 8.50
CA SER A 76 -8.09 -28.46 8.08
C SER A 76 -7.67 -29.37 9.24
N MET A 77 -7.44 -28.82 10.43
CA MET A 77 -7.14 -29.58 11.66
C MET A 77 -8.37 -29.68 12.59
N ASP A 78 -9.57 -29.46 12.04
CA ASP A 78 -10.88 -29.56 12.69
C ASP A 78 -11.12 -28.53 13.82
N LEU A 79 -10.55 -27.32 13.71
CA LEU A 79 -10.90 -26.22 14.61
C LEU A 79 -12.09 -25.40 14.05
N PRO A 80 -12.97 -24.89 14.93
CA PRO A 80 -14.14 -24.11 14.54
C PRO A 80 -13.75 -22.66 14.20
N THR A 81 -12.93 -22.47 13.17
CA THR A 81 -12.45 -21.14 12.74
C THR A 81 -13.58 -20.22 12.30
N ASP A 82 -14.69 -20.79 11.81
CA ASP A 82 -15.86 -20.06 11.33
C ASP A 82 -16.59 -19.31 12.47
N SER A 83 -16.37 -19.71 13.73
CA SER A 83 -16.93 -19.04 14.91
C SER A 83 -16.00 -17.96 15.48
N TRP A 84 -14.84 -17.71 14.87
CA TRP A 84 -13.84 -16.76 15.38
C TRP A 84 -13.88 -15.40 14.68
N ASN A 85 -14.86 -15.17 13.81
CA ASN A 85 -14.92 -13.99 12.94
C ASN A 85 -14.63 -12.67 13.67
N GLU A 86 -15.36 -12.38 14.76
CA GLU A 86 -15.17 -11.16 15.57
C GLU A 86 -13.74 -11.02 16.14
N LEU A 87 -13.16 -12.12 16.61
CA LEU A 87 -11.80 -12.12 17.14
C LEU A 87 -10.79 -11.82 16.04
N ILE A 88 -10.94 -12.44 14.87
CA ILE A 88 -10.05 -12.24 13.74
C ILE A 88 -10.19 -10.83 13.18
N ILE A 89 -11.40 -10.31 13.06
CA ILE A 89 -11.67 -8.92 12.64
C ILE A 89 -10.93 -7.96 13.56
N HIS A 90 -11.14 -8.07 14.88
CA HIS A 90 -10.45 -7.23 15.85
C HIS A 90 -8.92 -7.33 15.76
N MET A 91 -8.39 -8.54 15.58
CA MET A 91 -6.95 -8.77 15.41
C MET A 91 -6.42 -8.11 14.13
N MET A 92 -7.15 -8.18 13.01
CA MET A 92 -6.75 -7.56 11.76
C MET A 92 -6.84 -6.04 11.83
N GLU A 93 -7.91 -5.48 12.39
CA GLU A 93 -8.10 -4.03 12.57
C GLU A 93 -6.95 -3.41 13.39
N ALA A 94 -6.52 -4.09 14.45
CA ALA A 94 -5.37 -3.65 15.26
C ALA A 94 -4.04 -3.62 14.47
N LYS A 95 -3.96 -4.33 13.34
CA LYS A 95 -2.78 -4.42 12.47
C LYS A 95 -2.85 -3.51 11.25
N LEU A 96 -4.00 -2.92 10.95
CA LEU A 96 -4.15 -1.99 9.84
C LEU A 96 -3.50 -0.64 10.12
N ASP A 97 -3.11 0.06 9.05
CA ASP A 97 -2.71 1.45 9.13
C ASP A 97 -3.95 2.35 9.36
N THR A 98 -3.73 3.55 9.88
CA THR A 98 -4.82 4.47 10.27
C THR A 98 -5.68 4.92 9.10
N VAL A 99 -5.14 4.96 7.87
CA VAL A 99 -5.89 5.41 6.68
C VAL A 99 -6.84 4.30 6.23
N THR A 100 -6.32 3.07 6.12
CA THR A 100 -7.13 1.90 5.76
C THR A 100 -8.19 1.61 6.82
N LEU A 101 -7.83 1.67 8.11
CA LEU A 101 -8.79 1.48 9.20
C LEU A 101 -9.91 2.52 9.16
N ARG A 102 -9.58 3.80 8.97
CA ARG A 102 -10.60 4.86 8.83
C ARG A 102 -11.54 4.59 7.64
N ALA A 103 -10.98 4.17 6.51
CA ALA A 103 -11.79 3.86 5.33
C ALA A 103 -12.68 2.63 5.56
N TRP A 104 -12.23 1.67 6.36
CA TRP A 104 -13.04 0.54 6.81
C TRP A 104 -14.18 1.02 7.70
N GLU A 105 -13.93 1.78 8.75
CA GLU A 105 -14.97 2.30 9.66
C GLU A 105 -16.03 3.17 8.94
N GLN A 106 -15.63 3.87 7.88
CA GLN A 106 -16.53 4.72 7.09
C GLN A 106 -17.45 3.94 6.15
N ASN A 107 -17.00 2.81 5.61
CA ASN A 107 -17.68 2.07 4.53
C ASN A 107 -18.15 0.67 4.96
N GLY A 108 -17.54 0.13 6.00
CA GLY A 108 -17.64 -1.25 6.47
C GLY A 108 -18.67 -1.42 7.57
N ASN A 109 -19.80 -0.73 7.46
CA ASN A 109 -20.90 -0.84 8.41
C ASN A 109 -22.08 -1.71 7.90
N PRO A 110 -21.88 -2.97 7.43
CA PRO A 110 -22.97 -3.92 7.45
C PRO A 110 -23.20 -4.35 8.90
N VAL A 111 -24.47 -4.33 9.32
CA VAL A 111 -24.95 -4.72 10.66
C VAL A 111 -24.51 -6.14 11.06
N ASP A 112 -24.14 -6.97 10.07
CA ASP A 112 -23.58 -8.32 10.23
C ASP A 112 -22.11 -8.32 9.78
N GLY A 113 -21.22 -7.69 10.56
CA GLY A 113 -19.78 -7.54 10.28
C GLY A 113 -19.04 -8.86 10.10
N SER A 114 -19.19 -9.49 8.94
CA SER A 114 -18.56 -10.78 8.64
C SER A 114 -17.10 -10.59 8.26
N LEU A 115 -16.27 -11.60 8.59
CA LEU A 115 -14.85 -11.61 8.26
C LEU A 115 -14.64 -11.53 6.74
N GLU A 116 -15.55 -12.13 5.97
CA GLU A 116 -15.59 -12.07 4.52
C GLU A 116 -15.73 -10.62 4.02
N ASN A 117 -16.59 -9.81 4.64
CA ASN A 117 -16.75 -8.40 4.28
C ASN A 117 -15.45 -7.60 4.48
N LEU A 118 -14.74 -7.85 5.60
CA LEU A 118 -13.44 -7.22 5.85
C LEU A 118 -12.41 -7.65 4.80
N ILE A 119 -12.36 -8.95 4.47
CA ILE A 119 -11.43 -9.47 3.46
C ILE A 119 -11.71 -8.84 2.09
N ASP A 120 -12.97 -8.80 1.66
CA ASP A 120 -13.38 -8.24 0.37
C ASP A 120 -13.08 -6.74 0.29
N PHE A 121 -13.31 -6.01 1.38
CA PHE A 121 -12.93 -4.61 1.49
C PHE A 121 -11.42 -4.42 1.32
N LEU A 122 -10.60 -5.19 2.06
CA LEU A 122 -9.14 -5.06 2.00
C LEU A 122 -8.59 -5.45 0.62
N GLN A 123 -9.13 -6.49 -0.02
CA GLN A 123 -8.78 -6.86 -1.38
C GLN A 123 -9.13 -5.76 -2.38
N THR A 124 -10.32 -5.16 -2.26
CA THR A 124 -10.74 -4.02 -3.08
C THR A 124 -9.82 -2.82 -2.87
N ARG A 125 -9.44 -2.53 -1.62
CA ARG A 125 -8.49 -1.45 -1.28
C ARG A 125 -7.14 -1.68 -1.96
N CYS A 126 -6.60 -2.90 -1.91
CA CYS A 126 -5.38 -3.27 -2.62
C CYS A 126 -5.46 -2.97 -4.13
N GLN A 127 -6.53 -3.43 -4.79
CA GLN A 127 -6.74 -3.20 -6.22
C GLN A 127 -6.88 -1.70 -6.58
N ILE A 128 -7.47 -0.90 -5.69
CA ILE A 128 -7.55 0.57 -5.87
C ILE A 128 -6.14 1.17 -5.81
N LEU A 129 -5.35 0.82 -4.79
CA LEU A 129 -4.00 1.32 -4.60
C LEU A 129 -3.10 0.95 -5.78
N GLU A 130 -3.15 -0.29 -6.26
CA GLU A 130 -2.39 -0.73 -7.44
C GLU A 130 -2.76 0.07 -8.71
N ARG A 131 -4.05 0.35 -8.92
CA ARG A 131 -4.51 1.17 -10.05
C ARG A 131 -4.06 2.63 -9.94
N ILE A 132 -3.95 3.17 -8.73
CA ILE A 132 -3.44 4.53 -8.49
C ILE A 132 -1.94 4.57 -8.76
N GLU A 133 -1.19 3.62 -8.20
CA GLU A 133 0.26 3.48 -8.42
C GLU A 133 0.59 3.31 -9.90
N ALA A 134 -0.13 2.45 -10.63
CA ALA A 134 0.06 2.27 -12.07
C ALA A 134 -0.15 3.56 -12.88
N ARG A 135 -1.18 4.35 -12.54
CA ARG A 135 -1.43 5.65 -13.19
C ARG A 135 -0.34 6.68 -12.88
N SER A 136 0.23 6.66 -11.67
CA SER A 136 1.33 7.56 -11.31
C SER A 136 2.56 7.28 -12.17
N LYS A 137 2.90 6.01 -12.38
CA LYS A 137 4.04 5.57 -13.21
C LYS A 137 3.87 5.93 -14.69
N GLN A 138 2.65 5.88 -15.23
CA GLN A 138 2.38 6.25 -16.62
C GLN A 138 2.61 7.74 -16.92
N LYS A 139 2.42 8.63 -15.93
CA LYS A 139 2.65 10.08 -16.09
C LYS A 139 4.13 10.46 -16.16
N ASP A 140 5.03 9.67 -15.58
CA ASP A 140 6.47 9.92 -15.65
C ASP A 140 7.07 9.52 -17.01
N VAL A 141 6.52 8.50 -17.67
CA VAL A 141 7.01 8.04 -18.98
C VAL A 141 6.71 9.04 -20.11
N THR A 142 5.66 9.86 -19.98
CA THR A 142 5.27 10.83 -21.03
C THR A 142 6.02 12.17 -20.97
N LYS A 143 6.92 12.37 -20.00
CA LYS A 143 7.71 13.61 -19.86
C LYS A 143 9.18 13.50 -20.32
N GLY A 144 9.63 12.31 -20.73
CA GLY A 144 11.00 12.09 -21.19
C GLY A 144 11.03 11.55 -22.61
N ASN A 145 10.76 12.41 -23.60
CA ASN A 145 11.25 12.34 -24.99
C ASN A 145 10.46 13.33 -25.86
N ASP A 146 10.81 14.61 -25.79
CA ASP A 146 10.53 15.52 -26.91
C ASP A 146 11.78 16.38 -27.16
N SER A 147 12.75 15.75 -27.78
CA SER A 147 13.84 16.42 -28.47
C SER A 147 13.91 15.83 -29.87
N ASP A 148 12.97 16.21 -30.73
CA ASP A 148 13.27 16.40 -32.16
C ASP A 148 12.20 17.26 -32.84
N LYS A 149 12.50 18.56 -32.90
CA LYS A 149 11.81 19.50 -33.79
C LYS A 149 12.24 19.22 -35.22
N HIS A 150 11.35 18.62 -36.02
CA HIS A 150 11.41 18.80 -37.46
C HIS A 150 10.12 19.40 -38.03
N TYR A 151 10.36 20.53 -38.69
CA TYR A 151 9.48 21.46 -39.35
C TYR A 151 8.66 20.81 -40.46
N SER A 152 7.34 20.99 -40.47
CA SER A 152 6.52 21.00 -41.70
C SER A 152 5.13 21.61 -41.44
N LYS A 153 4.88 22.77 -42.06
CA LYS A 153 3.56 23.38 -42.24
C LYS A 153 2.64 22.44 -43.04
N PRO A 154 1.31 22.57 -42.87
CA PRO A 154 0.57 23.17 -43.97
C PRO A 154 -0.45 24.23 -43.55
N ARG A 155 -0.73 25.07 -44.56
CA ARG A 155 -1.61 26.22 -44.64
C ARG A 155 -2.98 25.75 -45.14
N ASN A 156 -4.08 26.22 -44.54
CA ASN A 156 -5.39 26.54 -45.14
C ASN A 156 -6.33 27.04 -44.02
N GLN A 157 -6.57 28.36 -43.91
CA GLN A 157 -7.74 29.08 -44.45
C GLN A 157 -9.10 28.52 -43.98
N ALA A 158 -9.70 29.14 -42.95
CA ALA A 158 -11.02 29.78 -42.99
C ALA A 158 -11.51 30.18 -41.57
N LYS A 159 -11.90 31.44 -41.41
CA LYS A 159 -12.91 31.97 -40.46
C LYS A 159 -13.99 32.61 -41.35
N PRO A 160 -15.22 32.94 -40.88
CA PRO A 160 -15.73 33.02 -39.50
C PRO A 160 -17.02 32.16 -39.34
N THR A 161 -17.62 31.93 -38.17
CA THR A 161 -18.51 32.85 -37.44
C THR A 161 -19.12 32.16 -36.21
N GLN A 162 -19.55 33.00 -35.28
CA GLN A 162 -20.63 32.81 -34.30
C GLN A 162 -20.29 32.14 -32.96
N SER A 163 -20.63 32.94 -31.95
CA SER A 163 -20.63 32.73 -30.53
C SER A 163 -21.60 31.64 -30.13
N ASP A 164 -21.09 30.63 -29.45
CA ASP A 164 -21.88 29.86 -28.49
C ASP A 164 -21.19 29.84 -27.14
N LYS A 165 -21.97 30.29 -26.15
CA LYS A 165 -21.60 30.37 -24.74
C LYS A 165 -21.67 28.97 -24.17
N SER A 166 -20.58 28.22 -24.25
CA SER A 166 -20.42 26.97 -23.48
C SER A 166 -19.58 27.26 -22.24
N SER A 167 -20.27 27.39 -21.10
CA SER A 167 -19.68 27.37 -19.77
C SER A 167 -18.99 26.02 -19.53
N THR A 168 -17.74 25.92 -19.94
CA THR A 168 -16.82 24.90 -19.45
C THR A 168 -16.17 25.45 -18.18
N LEU A 169 -16.47 24.83 -17.05
CA LEU A 169 -15.72 25.00 -15.81
C LEU A 169 -14.30 24.51 -16.07
N ALA A 170 -13.44 25.40 -16.55
CA ALA A 170 -12.02 25.20 -16.56
C ALA A 170 -11.57 25.17 -15.10
N THR A 171 -11.40 23.97 -14.54
CA THR A 171 -10.47 23.81 -13.41
C THR A 171 -9.11 24.18 -13.97
N THR A 172 -8.71 25.43 -13.74
CA THR A 172 -7.33 25.86 -13.86
C THR A 172 -6.54 24.93 -12.96
N THR A 173 -5.87 23.95 -13.56
CA THR A 173 -4.70 23.35 -12.94
C THR A 173 -3.71 24.50 -12.80
N ASN A 174 -3.79 25.21 -11.67
CA ASN A 174 -2.77 26.16 -11.25
C ASN A 174 -1.48 25.33 -11.14
N ALA A 175 -0.76 25.21 -12.25
CA ALA A 175 0.65 24.86 -12.24
C ALA A 175 1.27 25.86 -11.27
N GLY A 176 1.59 25.39 -10.06
CA GLY A 176 1.96 26.25 -8.94
C GLY A 176 2.99 27.26 -9.41
N LYS A 177 2.77 28.55 -9.15
CA LYS A 177 3.75 29.57 -9.48
C LYS A 177 4.77 29.63 -8.35
N CYS A 178 6.05 29.57 -8.69
CA CYS A 178 7.11 29.74 -7.70
C CYS A 178 7.29 31.23 -7.42
N TYR A 179 7.05 31.66 -6.19
CA TYR A 179 7.20 33.06 -5.80
C TYR A 179 8.66 33.53 -5.74
N LEU A 180 9.61 32.60 -5.71
CA LEU A 180 11.05 32.90 -5.68
C LEU A 180 11.65 33.04 -7.07
N CYS A 181 11.47 32.04 -7.94
CA CYS A 181 12.09 32.01 -9.26
C CYS A 181 11.11 32.23 -10.43
N GLN A 182 9.83 32.49 -10.13
CA GLN A 182 8.75 32.71 -11.10
C GLN A 182 8.51 31.54 -12.08
N GLY A 183 9.02 30.34 -11.76
CA GLY A 183 8.81 29.12 -12.54
C GLY A 183 7.46 28.46 -12.28
N GLY A 184 7.06 27.52 -13.16
CA GLY A 184 5.84 26.72 -13.03
C GLY A 184 5.95 25.55 -12.06
N HIS A 185 6.41 25.79 -10.84
CA HIS A 185 6.44 24.83 -9.73
C HIS A 185 6.11 25.50 -8.38
N PHE A 186 5.70 24.72 -7.38
CA PHE A 186 5.55 25.24 -6.00
C PHE A 186 6.89 25.44 -5.30
N LEU A 187 6.96 26.34 -4.32
CA LEU A 187 8.21 26.73 -3.65
C LEU A 187 8.98 25.55 -3.03
N TYR A 188 8.29 24.52 -2.52
CA TYR A 188 8.92 23.32 -1.96
C TYR A 188 9.63 22.42 -3.00
N HIS A 189 9.39 22.65 -4.28
CA HIS A 189 10.11 22.04 -5.41
C HIS A 189 11.08 23.01 -6.09
N CYS A 190 11.39 24.15 -5.46
CA CYS A 190 12.29 25.14 -6.04
C CYS A 190 13.74 24.87 -5.60
N ASP A 191 14.61 24.49 -6.53
CA ASP A 191 16.03 24.20 -6.25
C ASP A 191 16.75 25.40 -5.61
N LYS A 192 16.42 26.63 -6.03
CA LYS A 192 16.98 27.86 -5.44
C LYS A 192 16.59 28.02 -3.97
N PHE A 193 15.36 27.65 -3.61
CA PHE A 193 14.88 27.72 -2.24
C PHE A 193 15.49 26.60 -1.38
N LEU A 194 15.60 25.39 -1.94
CA LEU A 194 16.23 24.24 -1.27
C LEU A 194 17.75 24.42 -1.11
N ALA A 195 18.40 25.24 -1.92
CA ALA A 195 19.82 25.57 -1.77
C ALA A 195 20.11 26.62 -0.68
N MET A 196 19.11 27.38 -0.22
CA MET A 196 19.31 28.43 0.81
C MET A 196 19.42 27.86 2.23
N PRO A 197 20.22 28.47 3.13
CA PRO A 197 20.21 28.20 4.56
C PRO A 197 18.84 28.48 5.20
N VAL A 198 18.52 27.79 6.30
CA VAL A 198 17.22 27.89 6.98
C VAL A 198 16.87 29.33 7.38
N ASP A 199 17.84 30.08 7.88
CA ASP A 199 17.63 31.48 8.29
C ASP A 199 17.28 32.39 7.09
N GLU A 200 17.86 32.13 5.92
CA GLU A 200 17.55 32.85 4.69
C GLU A 200 16.18 32.45 4.14
N ARG A 201 15.80 31.17 4.23
CA ARG A 201 14.46 30.71 3.85
C ARG A 201 13.37 31.42 4.65
N LEU A 202 13.57 31.59 5.96
CA LEU A 202 12.61 32.29 6.83
C LEU A 202 12.46 33.77 6.44
N LYS A 203 13.57 34.46 6.19
CA LYS A 203 13.56 35.86 5.71
C LYS A 203 12.84 35.97 4.37
N GLU A 204 13.09 35.03 3.46
CA GLU A 204 12.50 35.06 2.12
C GLU A 204 11.00 34.73 2.13
N MET A 205 10.57 33.79 2.99
CA MET A 205 9.14 33.53 3.22
C MET A 205 8.40 34.75 3.79
N GLN A 206 9.03 35.50 4.70
CA GLN A 206 8.48 36.75 5.24
C GLN A 206 8.43 37.85 4.17
N ARG A 207 9.49 38.01 3.37
CA ARG A 207 9.58 38.98 2.27
C ARG A 207 8.51 38.74 1.20
N LEU A 208 8.28 37.47 0.85
CA LEU A 208 7.30 37.04 -0.15
C LEU A 208 5.88 36.89 0.43
N LYS A 209 5.69 37.14 1.73
CA LYS A 209 4.40 37.01 2.45
C LYS A 209 3.74 35.64 2.28
N LEU A 210 4.52 34.58 2.45
CA LEU A 210 4.04 33.20 2.35
C LEU A 210 3.75 32.63 3.74
N CYS A 211 2.78 31.72 3.82
CA CYS A 211 2.55 30.92 5.01
C CYS A 211 3.79 30.04 5.27
N ILE A 212 4.33 30.10 6.49
CA ILE A 212 5.52 29.35 6.87
C ILE A 212 5.26 27.84 6.87
N ASN A 213 4.01 27.41 7.06
CA ASN A 213 3.64 25.99 7.13
C ASN A 213 3.44 25.37 5.73
N CYS A 214 2.62 26.00 4.88
CA CYS A 214 2.25 25.43 3.58
C CYS A 214 2.95 26.08 2.37
N LEU A 215 3.72 27.15 2.59
CA LEU A 215 4.49 27.88 1.58
C LEU A 215 3.63 28.49 0.45
N ARG A 216 2.36 28.78 0.73
CA ARG A 216 1.40 29.44 -0.17
C ARG A 216 1.12 30.88 0.27
N ASN A 217 0.59 31.70 -0.64
CA ASN A 217 0.29 33.11 -0.40
C ASN A 217 -1.20 33.38 -0.09
N ASP A 218 -1.99 32.34 0.11
CA ASP A 218 -3.45 32.38 0.26
C ASP A 218 -3.91 32.59 1.72
N HIS A 219 -3.03 32.36 2.70
CA HIS A 219 -3.35 32.54 4.11
C HIS A 219 -2.09 32.76 4.98
N PHE A 220 -2.30 33.10 6.26
CA PHE A 220 -1.24 33.16 7.28
C PHE A 220 -1.28 31.92 8.17
N ILE A 221 -0.19 31.63 8.89
CA ILE A 221 -0.06 30.42 9.73
C ILE A 221 -1.22 30.21 10.73
N LYS A 222 -1.88 31.29 11.18
CA LYS A 222 -3.02 31.22 12.11
C LYS A 222 -4.30 30.65 11.48
N THR A 223 -4.39 30.67 10.16
CA THR A 223 -5.55 30.25 9.36
C THR A 223 -5.13 29.18 8.35
N CYS A 224 -4.05 28.45 8.66
CA CYS A 224 -3.46 27.39 7.85
C CYS A 224 -4.06 26.03 8.21
#